data_AF-A0A958P6N0-F1
#
_entry.id   AF-A0A958P6N0-F1
#
_cell.length_a   1.000
_cell.length_b   1.000
_cell.length_c   1.000
_cell.angle_alpha   90.00
_cell.angle_beta   90.00
_cell.angle_gamma   90.00
#
_symmetry.space_group_name_H-M   'P 1'
#
loop_
_entity.id
_entity.type
_entity.pdbx_description
1 polymer ?
#
loop_
_entity_poly.entity_id
_entity_poly.type
_entity_poly.pdbx_seq_one_letter_code
_entity_poly.pdbx_strand_id
1 'polypeptide(L)'
;MKRSFSGLGAAIFLGTFVTSFFLGSLRWGSVIYVAVSDAREPAAVRKSLDVSGFKGRDLLAATHRRLLSTAKIVDSNRSIGLELGNFVTNGIDGKKVLACQAYQKIKLKFRAEGIAESGKIPEMTVEGLCEEAKDLSRLKPLWIPLDEIMMQSPGEIEIQSLNDHPVKVSFKYVGSTWPTQWLLQSVRMSSLGKSRDDIYISPTQVRKMAEKPLTLHWGWRKDLRPENFQEL
;
A
#
# COMPACT_ATOMS: atom_id res chain seq x y z
N MET A 1 -74.07 -19.20 38.78
CA MET A 1 -73.07 -18.11 38.79
C MET A 1 -72.51 -17.93 37.39
N LYS A 2 -72.92 -16.86 36.68
CA LYS A 2 -72.43 -16.50 35.34
C LYS A 2 -71.27 -15.51 35.50
N ARG A 3 -70.07 -15.85 35.02
CA ARG A 3 -68.94 -14.90 34.92
C ARG A 3 -68.83 -14.43 33.46
N SER A 4 -69.11 -13.15 33.27
CA SER A 4 -68.95 -12.39 32.03
C SER A 4 -67.45 -12.15 31.78
N PHE A 5 -66.93 -12.67 30.67
CA PHE A 5 -65.55 -12.47 30.24
C PHE A 5 -65.50 -11.27 29.29
N SER A 6 -64.98 -10.16 29.80
CA SER A 6 -64.86 -8.86 29.15
C SER A 6 -63.86 -8.87 27.99
N GLY A 7 -64.36 -8.59 26.78
CA GLY A 7 -63.61 -8.47 25.54
C GLY A 7 -62.78 -7.18 25.44
N LEU A 8 -61.74 -7.06 26.27
CA LEU A 8 -60.78 -5.95 26.21
C LEU A 8 -59.34 -6.39 25.90
N GLY A 9 -59.12 -7.69 25.63
CA GLY A 9 -57.78 -8.25 25.36
C GLY A 9 -57.39 -8.37 23.89
N ALA A 10 -58.36 -8.33 22.96
CA ALA A 10 -58.11 -8.64 21.55
C ALA A 10 -57.57 -7.47 20.71
N ALA A 11 -57.76 -6.21 21.17
CA ALA A 11 -57.33 -5.04 20.42
C ALA A 11 -55.83 -4.72 20.56
N ILE A 12 -55.17 -5.19 21.63
CA ILE A 12 -53.77 -4.84 21.91
C ILE A 12 -52.77 -5.70 21.12
N PHE A 13 -53.14 -6.95 20.77
CA PHE A 13 -52.24 -7.86 20.05
C PHE A 13 -52.13 -7.59 18.54
N LEU A 14 -53.16 -6.98 17.92
CA LEU A 14 -53.10 -6.63 16.49
C LEU A 14 -52.34 -5.32 16.23
N GLY A 15 -52.26 -4.43 17.22
CA GLY A 15 -51.51 -3.17 17.09
C GLY A 15 -49.99 -3.37 17.05
N THR A 16 -49.46 -4.29 17.87
CA THR A 16 -48.01 -4.50 17.97
C THR A 16 -47.40 -5.12 16.73
N PHE A 17 -48.13 -6.01 16.04
CA PHE A 17 -47.63 -6.69 14.84
C PHE A 17 -47.46 -5.74 13.64
N VAL A 18 -48.36 -4.75 13.47
CA VAL A 18 -48.29 -3.78 12.37
C VAL A 18 -47.18 -2.76 12.62
N THR A 19 -46.97 -2.33 13.87
CA THR A 19 -45.87 -1.39 14.20
C THR A 19 -44.48 -2.00 14.06
N SER A 20 -44.31 -3.30 14.35
CA SER A 20 -43.00 -3.97 14.20
C SER A 20 -42.60 -4.16 12.73
N PHE A 21 -43.57 -4.37 11.83
CA PHE A 21 -43.28 -4.53 10.40
C PHE A 21 -42.86 -3.21 9.74
N PHE A 22 -43.51 -2.09 10.11
CA PHE A 22 -43.16 -0.77 9.56
C PHE A 22 -41.81 -0.21 10.06
N LEU A 23 -41.41 -0.52 11.30
CA LEU A 23 -40.07 -0.17 11.81
C LEU A 23 -38.96 -1.03 11.18
N GLY A 24 -39.28 -2.26 10.77
CA GLY A 24 -38.35 -3.15 10.05
C GLY A 24 -38.09 -2.69 8.61
N SER A 25 -39.12 -2.22 7.89
CA SER A 25 -38.99 -1.80 6.48
C SER A 25 -38.23 -0.48 6.27
N LEU A 26 -38.04 0.33 7.33
CA LEU A 26 -37.20 1.54 7.30
C LEU A 26 -35.71 1.25 7.54
N ARG A 27 -35.32 0.02 7.89
CA ARG A 27 -33.91 -0.39 7.97
C ARG A 27 -33.45 -1.04 6.67
N TRP A 28 -33.42 -0.26 5.60
CA TRP A 28 -32.72 -0.58 4.34
C TRP A 28 -31.19 -0.58 4.51
N GLY A 29 -30.67 -1.43 5.40
CA GLY A 29 -29.24 -1.47 5.70
C GLY A 29 -28.76 -2.74 6.40
N SER A 30 -29.51 -3.84 6.37
CA SER A 30 -28.99 -5.13 6.85
C SER A 30 -27.96 -5.66 5.86
N VAL A 31 -26.68 -5.38 6.14
CA VAL A 31 -25.55 -6.02 5.47
C VAL A 31 -25.46 -7.45 5.97
N ILE A 32 -25.76 -8.42 5.12
CA ILE A 32 -25.54 -9.84 5.40
C ILE A 32 -24.03 -10.09 5.23
N TYR A 33 -23.33 -10.33 6.34
CA TYR A 33 -21.95 -10.78 6.30
C TYR A 33 -21.92 -12.30 6.12
N VAL A 34 -21.68 -12.74 4.90
CA VAL A 34 -21.36 -14.16 4.64
C VAL A 34 -19.88 -14.36 4.97
N ALA A 35 -19.61 -14.96 6.12
CA ALA A 35 -18.26 -15.40 6.46
C ALA A 35 -17.93 -16.67 5.68
N VAL A 36 -17.32 -16.50 4.51
CA VAL A 36 -16.75 -17.61 3.73
C VAL A 36 -15.39 -17.95 4.34
N SER A 37 -15.31 -19.09 5.02
CA SER A 37 -14.04 -19.67 5.47
C SER A 37 -13.30 -20.26 4.26
N ASP A 38 -12.50 -19.46 3.58
CA ASP A 38 -11.69 -19.86 2.43
C ASP A 38 -10.38 -20.53 2.87
N ALA A 39 -10.38 -21.86 2.87
CA ALA A 39 -9.18 -22.68 2.71
C ALA A 39 -9.25 -23.42 1.36
N ARG A 40 -9.43 -22.64 0.28
CA ARG A 40 -9.27 -23.12 -1.11
C ARG A 40 -8.25 -22.23 -1.80
N GLU A 41 -7.20 -22.85 -2.35
CA GLU A 41 -6.27 -22.19 -3.25
C GLU A 41 -7.06 -21.53 -4.40
N PRO A 42 -6.92 -20.22 -4.64
CA PRO A 42 -7.67 -19.57 -5.71
C PRO A 42 -7.07 -20.00 -7.05
N ALA A 43 -7.69 -21.00 -7.68
CA ALA A 43 -7.29 -21.57 -8.97
C ALA A 43 -7.43 -20.61 -10.18
N ALA A 44 -7.57 -19.32 -9.95
CA ALA A 44 -7.63 -18.32 -11.01
C ALA A 44 -6.76 -17.12 -10.64
N VAL A 45 -5.43 -17.31 -10.70
CA VAL A 45 -4.50 -16.21 -10.91
C VAL A 45 -5.03 -15.44 -12.13
N ARG A 46 -5.53 -14.22 -11.90
CA ARG A 46 -6.13 -13.41 -12.96
C ARG A 46 -5.11 -13.28 -14.09
N LYS A 47 -5.50 -13.54 -15.34
CA LYS A 47 -4.60 -13.48 -16.51
C LYS A 47 -3.78 -12.19 -16.61
N SER A 48 -4.26 -11.09 -16.00
CA SER A 48 -3.56 -9.81 -15.92
C SER A 48 -2.32 -9.79 -15.01
N LEU A 49 -2.18 -10.76 -14.09
CA LEU A 49 -1.03 -10.89 -13.20
C LEU A 49 0.12 -11.67 -13.86
N ASP A 50 -0.23 -12.55 -14.81
CA ASP A 50 0.69 -13.50 -15.41
C ASP A 50 1.42 -12.88 -16.61
N VAL A 51 2.68 -12.49 -16.39
CA VAL A 51 3.56 -12.00 -17.45
C VAL A 51 4.52 -13.08 -17.97
N SER A 52 4.46 -14.30 -17.43
CA SER A 52 5.38 -15.39 -17.76
C SER A 52 5.37 -15.82 -19.24
N GLY A 53 4.28 -15.52 -19.96
CA GLY A 53 4.15 -15.82 -21.40
C GLY A 53 4.90 -14.84 -22.31
N PHE A 54 5.29 -13.67 -21.81
CA PHE A 54 6.03 -12.68 -22.60
C PHE A 54 7.54 -12.97 -22.59
N LYS A 55 8.25 -12.52 -23.63
CA LYS A 55 9.70 -12.66 -23.75
C LYS A 55 10.36 -11.32 -24.04
N GLY A 56 11.63 -11.20 -23.67
CA GLY A 56 12.48 -10.03 -23.99
C GLY A 56 11.85 -8.70 -23.57
N ARG A 57 11.68 -7.78 -24.51
CA ARG A 57 11.19 -6.41 -24.26
C ARG A 57 9.73 -6.36 -23.82
N ASP A 58 8.88 -7.26 -24.32
CA ASP A 58 7.46 -7.28 -23.97
C ASP A 58 7.24 -7.71 -22.53
N LEU A 59 8.05 -8.67 -22.05
CA LEU A 59 8.07 -9.08 -20.65
C LEU A 59 8.41 -7.90 -19.75
N LEU A 60 9.44 -7.15 -20.10
CA LEU A 60 9.88 -5.98 -19.35
C LEU A 60 8.77 -4.91 -19.31
N ALA A 61 8.18 -4.58 -20.46
CA ALA A 61 7.10 -3.59 -20.55
C ALA A 61 5.85 -4.00 -19.77
N ALA A 62 5.44 -5.28 -19.84
CA ALA A 62 4.30 -5.82 -19.11
C ALA A 62 4.56 -5.79 -17.59
N THR A 63 5.77 -6.16 -17.17
CA THR A 63 6.21 -6.13 -15.77
C THR A 63 6.19 -4.70 -15.23
N HIS A 64 6.78 -3.75 -15.95
CA HIS A 64 6.81 -2.34 -15.54
C HIS A 64 5.41 -1.76 -15.41
N ARG A 65 4.54 -2.01 -16.41
CA ARG A 65 3.15 -1.57 -16.37
C ARG A 65 2.41 -2.19 -15.19
N ARG A 66 2.62 -3.47 -14.90
CA ARG A 66 1.93 -4.14 -13.80
C ARG A 66 2.35 -3.60 -12.44
N LEU A 67 3.65 -3.41 -12.22
CA LEU A 67 4.21 -2.80 -11.01
C LEU A 67 3.62 -1.42 -10.72
N LEU A 68 3.52 -0.56 -11.74
CA LEU A 68 3.11 0.84 -11.56
C LEU A 68 1.61 1.11 -11.68
N SER A 69 0.87 0.34 -12.47
CA SER A 69 -0.58 0.58 -12.68
C SER A 69 -1.43 0.40 -11.42
N THR A 70 -0.90 -0.29 -10.42
CA THR A 70 -1.56 -0.48 -9.12
C THR A 70 -0.79 0.16 -7.98
N ALA A 71 0.25 0.94 -8.31
CA ALA A 71 1.04 1.63 -7.31
C ALA A 71 0.19 2.69 -6.62
N LYS A 72 0.18 2.66 -5.29
CA LYS A 72 -0.57 3.61 -4.47
C LYS A 72 0.20 3.93 -3.19
N ILE A 73 -0.01 5.14 -2.70
CA ILE A 73 0.51 5.55 -1.41
C ILE A 73 -0.51 5.13 -0.35
N VAL A 74 -0.01 4.52 0.71
CA VAL A 74 -0.78 4.10 1.89
C VAL A 74 -0.28 4.91 3.07
N ASP A 75 -1.18 5.56 3.78
CA ASP A 75 -0.86 6.33 4.97
C ASP A 75 -1.22 5.52 6.22
N SER A 76 -0.32 5.53 7.19
CA SER A 76 -0.51 5.04 8.56
C SER A 76 -0.05 6.13 9.52
N ASN A 77 -0.59 6.21 10.74
CA ASN A 77 -0.39 7.33 11.68
C ASN A 77 1.07 7.83 11.82
N ARG A 78 2.07 6.94 11.72
CA ARG A 78 3.50 7.28 11.87
C ARG A 78 4.37 6.96 10.67
N SER A 79 3.80 6.38 9.62
CA SER A 79 4.56 5.91 8.46
C SER A 79 3.78 6.06 7.18
N ILE A 80 4.49 6.31 6.08
CA ILE A 80 3.90 6.32 4.75
C ILE A 80 4.49 5.15 3.97
N GLY A 81 3.63 4.31 3.42
CA GLY A 81 4.00 3.16 2.61
C GLY A 81 3.78 3.43 1.12
N LEU A 82 4.65 2.89 0.28
CA LEU A 82 4.36 2.72 -1.15
C LEU A 82 4.01 1.27 -1.43
N GLU A 83 2.76 1.02 -1.80
CA GLU A 83 2.30 -0.29 -2.26
C GLU A 83 2.48 -0.37 -3.79
N LEU A 84 3.02 -1.48 -4.29
CA LEU A 84 3.24 -1.73 -5.71
C LEU A 84 2.45 -2.95 -6.18
N GLY A 85 2.26 -3.08 -7.49
CA GLY A 85 1.66 -4.26 -8.09
C GLY A 85 2.57 -5.48 -8.05
N ASN A 86 2.01 -6.63 -7.69
CA ASN A 86 2.68 -7.92 -7.87
C ASN A 86 2.52 -8.41 -9.32
N PHE A 87 3.37 -9.35 -9.74
CA PHE A 87 3.31 -10.02 -11.03
C PHE A 87 3.89 -11.43 -10.92
N VAL A 88 3.52 -12.30 -11.86
CA VAL A 88 4.05 -13.68 -11.96
C VAL A 88 5.05 -13.75 -13.10
N THR A 89 6.25 -14.25 -12.82
CA THR A 89 7.34 -14.45 -13.78
C THR A 89 7.81 -15.90 -13.77
N ASN A 90 8.59 -16.32 -14.75
CA ASN A 90 9.23 -17.65 -14.71
C ASN A 90 10.41 -17.60 -13.74
N GLY A 91 10.55 -18.58 -12.86
CA GLY A 91 11.66 -18.86 -11.94
C GLY A 91 12.87 -19.46 -12.65
N ILE A 92 13.93 -19.77 -11.91
CA ILE A 92 15.19 -20.30 -12.49
C ILE A 92 14.97 -21.70 -13.09
N ASP A 93 14.04 -22.47 -12.52
CA ASP A 93 13.58 -23.78 -12.98
C ASP A 93 12.50 -23.69 -14.08
N GLY A 94 12.19 -22.49 -14.56
CA GLY A 94 11.13 -22.24 -15.53
C GLY A 94 9.71 -22.31 -14.96
N LYS A 95 9.53 -22.56 -13.66
CA LYS A 95 8.20 -22.57 -13.04
C LYS A 95 7.70 -21.16 -12.78
N LYS A 96 6.39 -20.97 -12.78
CA LYS A 96 5.81 -19.66 -12.46
C LYS A 96 5.98 -19.35 -10.98
N VAL A 97 6.54 -18.20 -10.68
CA VAL A 97 6.78 -17.68 -9.32
C VAL A 97 6.31 -16.24 -9.22
N LEU A 98 5.97 -15.81 -8.00
CA LEU A 98 5.62 -14.41 -7.73
C LEU A 98 6.88 -13.54 -7.72
N ALA A 99 6.68 -12.22 -7.88
CA ALA A 99 7.78 -11.27 -8.02
C ALA A 99 8.78 -11.34 -6.87
N CYS A 100 8.31 -11.41 -5.61
CA CYS A 100 9.20 -11.41 -4.45
C CYS A 100 10.04 -12.69 -4.29
N GLN A 101 9.59 -13.81 -4.86
CA GLN A 101 10.38 -15.03 -4.90
C GLN A 101 11.56 -14.88 -5.87
N ALA A 102 11.35 -14.17 -6.98
CA ALA A 102 12.39 -13.88 -7.97
C ALA A 102 13.29 -12.70 -7.60
N TYR A 103 12.75 -11.69 -6.90
CA TYR A 103 13.41 -10.44 -6.56
C TYR A 103 13.21 -10.11 -5.09
N GLN A 104 14.23 -10.28 -4.26
CA GLN A 104 14.10 -10.20 -2.81
C GLN A 104 14.25 -8.78 -2.27
N LYS A 105 14.76 -7.83 -3.07
CA LYS A 105 14.97 -6.44 -2.66
C LYS A 105 14.25 -5.45 -3.57
N ILE A 106 13.68 -4.41 -2.96
CA ILE A 106 13.08 -3.27 -3.65
C ILE A 106 13.85 -2.01 -3.25
N LYS A 107 14.17 -1.17 -4.23
CA LYS A 107 14.77 0.14 -4.05
C LYS A 107 13.94 1.19 -4.78
N LEU A 108 13.41 2.13 -4.02
CA LEU A 108 12.67 3.28 -4.51
C LEU A 108 13.56 4.51 -4.44
N LYS A 109 13.53 5.34 -5.48
CA LYS A 109 14.21 6.63 -5.47
C LYS A 109 13.18 7.74 -5.66
N PHE A 110 13.24 8.74 -4.82
CA PHE A 110 12.40 9.92 -4.85
C PHE A 110 13.25 11.18 -5.00
N ARG A 111 12.63 12.24 -5.54
CA ARG A 111 13.20 13.59 -5.58
C ARG A 111 12.24 14.57 -4.94
N ALA A 112 12.78 15.52 -4.20
CA ALA A 112 12.00 16.62 -3.69
C ALA A 112 11.41 17.46 -4.84
N GLU A 113 10.20 17.96 -4.64
CA GLU A 113 9.53 18.89 -5.57
C GLU A 113 9.70 20.33 -5.06
N GLY A 114 9.98 21.26 -5.99
CA GLY A 114 9.99 22.70 -5.70
C GLY A 114 11.18 23.24 -4.88
N ILE A 115 12.15 22.40 -4.51
CA ILE A 115 13.32 22.80 -3.70
C ILE A 115 14.62 22.33 -4.36
N ALA A 116 15.63 23.20 -4.33
CA ALA A 116 17.01 22.86 -4.66
C ALA A 116 17.95 23.52 -3.64
N GLU A 117 18.92 22.76 -3.14
CA GLU A 117 19.95 23.22 -2.21
C GLU A 117 21.28 23.25 -2.96
N SER A 118 21.94 24.42 -3.02
CA SER A 118 23.21 24.58 -3.75
C SER A 118 23.17 24.04 -5.20
N GLY A 119 22.04 24.23 -5.88
CA GLY A 119 21.82 23.76 -7.26
C GLY A 119 21.56 22.26 -7.43
N LYS A 120 21.43 21.50 -6.33
CA LYS A 120 21.09 20.07 -6.35
C LYS A 120 19.71 19.83 -5.76
N ILE A 121 18.95 18.92 -6.38
CA ILE A 121 17.62 18.55 -5.89
C ILE A 121 17.79 17.47 -4.81
N PRO A 122 17.18 17.63 -3.62
CA PRO A 122 17.21 16.61 -2.58
C PRO A 122 16.71 15.26 -3.10
N GLU A 123 17.42 14.18 -2.76
CA GLU A 123 17.09 12.82 -3.14
C GLU A 123 16.87 11.95 -1.90
N MET A 124 15.82 11.12 -1.94
CA MET A 124 15.54 10.11 -0.93
C MET A 124 15.58 8.74 -1.60
N THR A 125 16.30 7.79 -1.02
CA THR A 125 16.30 6.39 -1.46
C THR A 125 15.80 5.51 -0.33
N VAL A 126 14.82 4.66 -0.63
CA VAL A 126 14.20 3.72 0.31
C VAL A 126 14.50 2.31 -0.20
N GLU A 127 15.21 1.51 0.57
CA GLU A 127 15.55 0.12 0.26
C GLU A 127 14.96 -0.81 1.34
N GLY A 128 14.31 -1.89 0.91
CA GLY A 128 13.86 -2.93 1.83
C GLY A 128 13.56 -4.24 1.11
N LEU A 129 13.00 -5.18 1.85
CA LEU A 129 12.67 -6.51 1.33
C LEU A 129 11.41 -6.47 0.47
N CYS A 130 11.37 -7.33 -0.54
CA CYS A 130 10.14 -7.60 -1.27
C CYS A 130 9.32 -8.63 -0.48
N GLU A 131 8.11 -8.27 -0.09
CA GLU A 131 7.17 -9.18 0.56
C GLU A 131 5.82 -9.20 -0.17
N GLU A 132 5.18 -10.37 -0.15
CA GLU A 132 3.87 -10.57 -0.75
C GLU A 132 2.77 -10.09 0.21
N ALA A 133 1.80 -9.32 -0.29
CA ALA A 133 0.63 -8.94 0.49
C ALA A 133 -0.37 -10.11 0.59
N LYS A 134 -1.36 -9.99 1.48
CA LYS A 134 -2.49 -10.94 1.55
C LYS A 134 -3.24 -11.03 0.22
N ASP A 135 -3.38 -9.90 -0.48
CA ASP A 135 -3.83 -9.85 -1.86
C ASP A 135 -2.64 -10.12 -2.79
N LEU A 136 -2.60 -11.30 -3.40
CA LEU A 136 -1.52 -11.74 -4.30
C LEU A 136 -1.32 -10.82 -5.51
N SER A 137 -2.26 -9.93 -5.80
CA SER A 137 -2.12 -8.95 -6.87
C SER A 137 -1.24 -7.75 -6.50
N ARG A 138 -0.81 -7.64 -5.23
CA ARG A 138 -0.08 -6.52 -4.64
C ARG A 138 1.13 -7.00 -3.83
N LEU A 139 2.13 -6.13 -3.73
CA LEU A 139 3.25 -6.29 -2.80
C LEU A 139 2.89 -5.65 -1.46
N LYS A 140 3.49 -6.10 -0.37
CA LYS A 140 3.36 -5.35 0.89
C LYS A 140 3.93 -3.93 0.70
N PRO A 141 3.34 -2.92 1.36
CA PRO A 141 3.87 -1.57 1.29
C PRO A 141 5.29 -1.49 1.85
N LEU A 142 6.17 -0.76 1.15
CA LEU A 142 7.48 -0.40 1.70
C LEU A 142 7.29 0.82 2.60
N TRP A 143 7.25 0.61 3.91
CA TRP A 143 6.97 1.64 4.91
C TRP A 143 8.20 2.55 5.15
N ILE A 144 7.97 3.86 5.08
CA ILE A 144 8.94 4.90 5.41
C ILE A 144 8.63 5.37 6.84
N PRO A 145 9.56 5.21 7.81
CA PRO A 145 9.34 5.57 9.22
C PRO A 145 9.48 7.08 9.41
N LEU A 146 8.37 7.81 9.29
CA LEU A 146 8.41 9.27 9.32
C LEU A 146 8.76 9.82 10.71
N ASP A 147 8.30 9.17 11.77
CA ASP A 147 8.65 9.52 13.14
C ASP A 147 10.16 9.47 13.38
N GLU A 148 10.82 8.37 12.97
CA GLU A 148 12.27 8.23 13.06
C GLU A 148 13.01 9.31 12.27
N ILE A 149 12.54 9.62 11.05
CA ILE A 149 13.14 10.66 10.18
C ILE A 149 12.98 12.05 10.81
N MET A 150 11.79 12.38 11.32
CA MET A 150 11.48 13.69 11.86
C MET A 150 12.17 13.97 13.21
N MET A 151 12.62 12.93 13.92
CA MET A 151 13.48 13.08 15.10
C MET A 151 14.93 13.44 14.74
N GLN A 152 15.34 13.28 13.47
CA GLN A 152 16.67 13.66 13.01
C GLN A 152 16.66 15.09 12.43
N SER A 153 17.80 15.77 12.58
CA SER A 153 18.03 17.04 11.91
C SER A 153 18.09 16.85 10.38
N PRO A 154 17.50 17.75 9.58
CA PRO A 154 17.63 17.73 8.11
C PRO A 154 19.09 17.68 7.66
N GLY A 155 19.40 16.79 6.72
CA GLY A 155 20.74 16.64 6.17
C GLY A 155 20.96 15.33 5.42
N GLU A 156 22.22 15.05 5.09
CA GLU A 156 22.63 13.78 4.47
C GLU A 156 22.79 12.70 5.54
N ILE A 157 21.75 11.89 5.71
CA ILE A 157 21.71 10.84 6.72
C ILE A 157 21.26 9.51 6.11
N GLU A 158 21.68 8.44 6.76
CA GLU A 158 21.19 7.09 6.51
C GLU A 158 20.54 6.56 7.78
N ILE A 159 19.29 6.14 7.67
CA ILE A 159 18.49 5.59 8.76
C ILE A 159 18.19 4.14 8.40
N GLN A 160 18.46 3.23 9.32
CA GLN A 160 18.08 1.83 9.20
C GLN A 160 17.05 1.54 10.29
N SER A 161 15.78 1.41 9.89
CA SER A 161 14.73 1.02 10.83
C SER A 161 14.77 -0.49 11.03
N LEU A 162 14.84 -0.91 12.29
CA LEU A 162 14.87 -2.31 12.71
C LEU A 162 13.52 -2.80 13.25
N ASN A 163 12.46 -2.01 13.03
CA ASN A 163 11.09 -2.37 13.41
C ASN A 163 10.56 -3.56 12.59
N ASP A 164 9.27 -3.86 12.71
CA ASP A 164 8.58 -4.99 12.05
C ASP A 164 8.84 -5.11 10.53
N HIS A 165 9.26 -4.03 9.87
CA HIS A 165 9.59 -3.99 8.44
C HIS A 165 10.98 -3.34 8.26
N PRO A 166 12.06 -4.10 8.09
CA PRO A 166 13.41 -3.55 7.99
C PRO A 166 13.56 -2.76 6.69
N VAL A 167 13.79 -1.45 6.83
CA VAL A 167 13.93 -0.52 5.71
C VAL A 167 15.11 0.41 5.97
N LYS A 168 15.94 0.58 4.93
CA LYS A 168 17.03 1.55 4.89
C LYS A 168 16.59 2.76 4.09
N VAL A 169 16.59 3.93 4.72
CA VAL A 169 16.29 5.22 4.10
C VAL A 169 17.56 6.06 4.07
N SER A 170 17.92 6.58 2.91
CA SER A 170 19.08 7.46 2.75
C SER A 170 18.71 8.76 2.06
N PHE A 171 19.21 9.87 2.60
CA PHE A 171 19.00 11.21 2.07
C PHE A 171 20.29 11.79 1.49
N LYS A 172 20.15 12.54 0.40
CA LYS A 172 21.25 13.28 -0.23
C LYS A 172 20.80 14.67 -0.62
N TYR A 173 21.71 15.64 -0.55
CA TYR A 173 21.46 17.02 -0.94
C TYR A 173 20.27 17.66 -0.20
N VAL A 174 20.03 17.25 1.04
CA VAL A 174 19.03 17.89 1.91
C VAL A 174 19.68 19.07 2.60
N GLY A 175 19.04 20.24 2.52
CA GLY A 175 19.49 21.47 3.18
C GLY A 175 19.07 21.52 4.65
N SER A 176 18.77 22.72 5.15
CA SER A 176 18.39 22.96 6.55
C SER A 176 16.94 22.57 6.89
N THR A 177 16.12 22.20 5.91
CA THR A 177 14.70 21.85 6.10
C THR A 177 14.34 20.57 5.34
N TRP A 178 13.47 19.75 5.95
CA TRP A 178 12.93 18.57 5.28
C TRP A 178 11.95 18.97 4.16
N PRO A 179 12.13 18.47 2.92
CA PRO A 179 11.15 18.66 1.86
C PRO A 179 9.79 18.03 2.21
N THR A 180 8.71 18.75 1.90
CA THR A 180 7.33 18.31 2.20
C THR A 180 6.71 17.46 1.08
N GLN A 181 7.34 17.42 -0.10
CA GLN A 181 6.81 16.72 -1.26
C GLN A 181 7.92 15.92 -1.95
N TRP A 182 7.69 14.62 -2.16
CA TRP A 182 8.65 13.71 -2.76
C TRP A 182 8.02 12.95 -3.92
N LEU A 183 8.54 13.16 -5.12
CA LEU A 183 8.07 12.53 -6.33
C LEU A 183 8.88 11.26 -6.63
N LEU A 184 8.20 10.11 -6.78
CA LEU A 184 8.84 8.86 -7.19
C LEU A 184 9.51 9.02 -8.56
N GLN A 185 10.82 8.73 -8.60
CA GLN A 185 11.62 8.77 -9.81
C GLN A 185 11.92 7.39 -10.36
N SER A 186 12.23 6.41 -9.53
CA SER A 186 12.56 5.07 -10.05
C SER A 186 12.21 3.97 -9.07
N VAL A 187 11.93 2.80 -9.64
CA VAL A 187 11.74 1.55 -8.90
C VAL A 187 12.77 0.56 -9.43
N ARG A 188 13.55 -0.04 -8.54
CA ARG A 188 14.46 -1.14 -8.86
C ARG A 188 14.11 -2.34 -8.02
N MET A 189 13.99 -3.51 -8.64
CA MET A 189 13.89 -4.79 -7.95
C MET A 189 15.12 -5.62 -8.28
N SER A 190 15.79 -6.13 -7.24
CA SER A 190 17.05 -6.85 -7.38
C SER A 190 16.93 -8.27 -6.84
N SER A 191 17.59 -9.20 -7.53
CA SER A 191 17.81 -10.55 -7.03
C SER A 191 19.06 -10.56 -6.14
N LEU A 192 19.01 -11.27 -5.01
CA LEU A 192 20.17 -11.47 -4.13
C LEU A 192 21.22 -12.40 -4.73
N GLY A 193 20.88 -13.12 -5.81
CA GLY A 193 21.79 -13.99 -6.55
C GLY A 193 22.13 -13.49 -7.95
N LYS A 194 23.26 -13.95 -8.51
CA LYS A 194 23.73 -13.61 -9.87
C LYS A 194 22.90 -14.21 -11.02
N SER A 195 21.74 -14.78 -10.73
CA SER A 195 20.98 -15.59 -11.71
C SER A 195 20.00 -14.78 -12.56
N ARG A 196 19.76 -13.50 -12.26
CA ARG A 196 18.76 -12.67 -12.96
C ARG A 196 19.19 -11.23 -13.10
N ASP A 197 18.76 -10.64 -14.21
CA ASP A 197 18.82 -9.21 -14.42
C ASP A 197 17.84 -8.49 -13.49
N ASP A 198 18.31 -7.40 -12.91
CA ASP A 198 17.49 -6.50 -12.11
C ASP A 198 16.40 -5.85 -12.96
N ILE A 199 15.22 -5.69 -12.38
CA ILE A 199 14.18 -4.85 -12.99
C ILE A 199 14.49 -3.42 -12.60
N TYR A 200 14.59 -2.54 -13.58
CA TYR A 200 14.77 -1.11 -13.36
C TYR A 200 13.77 -0.30 -14.18
N ILE A 201 12.92 0.45 -13.48
CA ILE A 201 11.96 1.38 -14.08
C ILE A 201 12.53 2.79 -13.96
N SER A 202 12.87 3.39 -15.10
CA SER A 202 13.46 4.73 -15.16
C SER A 202 12.44 5.85 -14.87
N PRO A 203 12.90 7.08 -14.58
CA PRO A 203 12.00 8.22 -14.38
C PRO A 203 11.08 8.52 -15.55
N THR A 204 11.56 8.35 -16.78
CA THR A 204 10.72 8.53 -17.97
C THR A 204 9.65 7.46 -18.07
N GLN A 205 9.95 6.22 -17.68
CA GLN A 205 8.98 5.12 -17.64
C GLN A 205 7.97 5.31 -16.51
N VAL A 206 8.39 5.71 -15.32
CA VAL A 206 7.47 6.02 -14.20
C VAL A 206 6.43 7.06 -14.64
N ARG A 207 6.87 8.18 -15.23
CA ARG A 207 5.96 9.24 -15.72
C ARG A 207 5.03 8.78 -16.84
N LYS A 208 5.47 7.87 -17.71
CA LYS A 208 4.66 7.36 -18.83
C LYS A 208 3.63 6.33 -18.39
N MET A 209 3.95 5.52 -17.37
CA MET A 209 3.18 4.35 -16.99
C MET A 209 2.29 4.57 -15.76
N ALA A 210 2.69 5.46 -14.85
CA ALA A 210 1.84 5.86 -13.75
C ALA A 210 0.74 6.79 -14.29
N GLU A 211 -0.52 6.49 -14.00
CA GLU A 211 -1.66 7.32 -14.42
C GLU A 211 -1.62 8.70 -13.76
N LYS A 212 -1.04 8.77 -12.56
CA LYS A 212 -0.85 9.99 -11.77
C LYS A 212 0.57 10.01 -11.19
N PRO A 213 1.17 11.19 -10.98
CA PRO A 213 2.41 11.31 -10.23
C PRO A 213 2.28 10.67 -8.84
N LEU A 214 3.21 9.77 -8.50
CA LEU A 214 3.29 9.16 -7.18
C LEU A 214 4.06 10.10 -6.25
N THR A 215 3.32 11.04 -5.65
CA THR A 215 3.87 12.07 -4.76
C THR A 215 3.59 11.73 -3.29
N LEU A 216 4.65 11.54 -2.50
CA LEU A 216 4.54 11.47 -1.05
C LEU A 216 4.44 12.89 -0.50
N HIS A 217 3.44 13.15 0.32
CA HIS A 217 3.27 14.41 1.01
C HIS A 217 3.65 14.24 2.48
N TRP A 218 4.78 14.83 2.86
CA TRP A 218 5.17 15.06 4.24
C TRP A 218 4.60 16.41 4.67
N GLY A 219 3.27 16.48 4.66
CA GLY A 219 2.58 17.59 5.30
C GLY A 219 2.63 17.36 6.80
N TRP A 220 3.01 18.40 7.55
CA TRP A 220 2.98 18.47 9.01
C TRP A 220 1.64 17.95 9.53
N ARG A 221 1.56 16.66 9.78
CA ARG A 221 0.48 16.06 10.53
C ARG A 221 0.54 16.74 11.90
N LYS A 222 -0.47 17.53 12.24
CA LYS A 222 -0.45 18.39 13.44
C LYS A 222 -0.18 17.57 14.72
N ASP A 223 -0.51 16.29 14.67
CA ASP A 223 -0.27 15.23 15.65
C ASP A 223 1.21 14.85 15.81
N LEU A 224 2.04 14.99 14.78
CA LEU A 224 3.47 14.61 14.82
C LEU A 224 4.41 15.74 15.26
N ARG A 225 3.88 16.84 15.83
CA ARG A 225 4.74 17.89 16.38
C ARG A 225 5.47 17.36 17.62
N PRO A 226 6.80 17.57 17.76
CA PRO A 226 7.56 17.14 18.93
C PRO A 226 7.00 17.70 20.25
N GLU A 227 6.34 18.86 20.20
CA GLU A 227 5.62 19.47 21.33
C GLU A 227 4.51 18.57 21.90
N ASN A 228 3.87 17.74 21.08
CA ASN A 228 2.80 16.83 21.53
C ASN A 228 3.33 15.51 22.11
N PHE A 229 4.63 15.23 22.00
CA PHE A 229 5.23 14.00 22.54
C PHE A 229 5.65 14.14 24.02
N GLN A 230 5.48 15.32 24.63
CA GLN A 230 5.76 15.53 26.06
C GLN A 230 4.59 15.14 26.99
N GLU A 231 3.43 14.74 26.45
CA GLU A 231 2.23 14.41 27.23
C GLU A 231 1.86 12.91 27.26
N LEU A 232 2.75 12.01 26.79
CA LEU A 232 2.57 10.55 26.84
C LEU A 232 3.66 9.88 27.67
#